data_AF-A0A2N1RHX7-F1
#
_entry.id   AF-A0A2N1RHX7-F1
#
_cell.length_a   1.000
_cell.length_b   1.000
_cell.length_c   1.000
_cell.angle_alpha   90.00
_cell.angle_beta   90.00
_cell.angle_gamma   90.00
#
_symmetry.space_group_name_H-M   'P 1'
#
loop_
_entity.id
_entity.type
_entity.pdbx_description
1 polymer ?
#
loop_
_entity_poly.entity_id
_entity_poly.type
_entity_poly.pdbx_seq_one_letter_code
_entity_poly.pdbx_strand_id
1 'polypeptide(L)'
;MNTERRLHKDTRSTIALFLIPAFVLYLVLVVFPIFQSARYSLYSWDGLGPLSRFVGLENYRDILNDAVFWQSFKNNMIVVFFSLITQMPAAV
;
A
#
# COMPACT_ATOMS: atom_id res chain seq x y z
N MET A 1 33.23 15.36 -30.21
CA MET A 1 33.06 14.98 -28.78
C MET A 1 31.81 15.56 -28.10
N ASN A 2 31.00 16.41 -28.75
CA ASN A 2 29.80 17.05 -28.12
C ASN A 2 28.44 16.46 -28.53
N THR A 3 28.39 15.61 -29.57
CA THR A 3 27.15 15.06 -30.14
C THR A 3 26.61 13.87 -29.33
N GLU A 4 27.49 13.01 -28.85
CA GLU A 4 27.20 11.85 -27.99
C GLU A 4 26.44 12.22 -26.70
N ARG A 5 26.75 13.39 -26.11
CA ARG A 5 26.11 13.88 -24.88
C ARG A 5 24.67 14.37 -25.11
N ARG A 6 24.32 14.84 -26.31
CA ARG A 6 22.97 15.33 -26.65
C ARG A 6 21.99 14.16 -26.85
N LEU A 7 22.40 13.16 -27.63
CA LEU A 7 21.63 11.93 -27.87
C LEU A 7 21.19 11.22 -26.58
N HIS A 8 22.08 11.10 -25.59
CA HIS A 8 21.75 10.52 -24.29
C HIS A 8 20.83 11.41 -23.44
N LYS A 9 20.95 12.74 -23.54
CA LYS A 9 20.12 13.69 -22.79
C LYS A 9 18.68 13.70 -23.32
N ASP A 10 18.52 13.63 -24.64
CA ASP A 10 17.22 13.57 -25.31
C ASP A 10 16.50 12.24 -25.04
N THR A 11 17.25 11.14 -24.97
CA THR A 11 16.70 9.82 -24.58
C THR A 11 16.23 9.82 -23.13
N ARG A 12 17.04 10.33 -22.19
CA ARG A 12 16.64 10.43 -20.77
C ARG A 12 15.45 11.36 -20.55
N SER A 13 15.38 12.47 -21.26
CA SER A 13 14.24 13.39 -21.19
C SER A 13 12.97 12.74 -21.73
N THR A 14 13.07 11.97 -22.82
CA THR A 14 11.94 11.21 -23.37
C THR A 14 11.46 10.14 -22.39
N ILE A 15 12.39 9.35 -21.81
CA ILE A 15 12.04 8.35 -20.78
C ILE A 15 11.36 9.03 -19.59
N ALA A 16 11.91 10.13 -19.09
CA ALA A 16 11.32 10.87 -17.98
C ALA A 16 9.91 11.40 -18.31
N LEU A 17 9.70 11.90 -19.53
CA LEU A 17 8.39 12.42 -19.96
C LEU A 17 7.30 11.34 -19.95
N PHE A 18 7.63 10.10 -20.30
CA PHE A 18 6.67 8.98 -20.26
C PHE A 18 6.54 8.36 -18.86
N LEU A 19 7.60 8.35 -18.06
CA LEU A 19 7.64 7.67 -16.77
C LEU A 19 7.13 8.54 -15.62
N ILE A 20 7.38 9.85 -15.66
CA ILE A 20 6.96 10.79 -14.61
C ILE A 20 5.44 10.77 -14.40
N PRO A 21 4.57 10.83 -15.43
CA PRO A 21 3.12 10.83 -15.22
C PRO A 21 2.63 9.56 -14.50
N ALA A 22 3.10 8.40 -14.94
CA ALA A 22 2.77 7.13 -14.30
C ALA A 22 3.29 7.06 -12.86
N PHE A 23 4.52 7.56 -12.63
CA PHE A 23 5.11 7.60 -11.30
C PHE A 23 4.38 8.56 -10.35
N VAL A 24 3.97 9.73 -10.82
CA VAL A 24 3.16 10.68 -10.04
C VAL A 24 1.81 10.05 -9.69
N LEU A 25 1.14 9.39 -10.63
CA LEU A 25 -0.10 8.67 -10.34
C LEU A 25 0.12 7.57 -9.29
N TYR A 26 1.19 6.79 -9.40
CA TYR A 26 1.54 5.79 -8.39
C TYR A 26 1.75 6.43 -7.01
N LEU A 27 2.48 7.54 -6.93
CA LEU A 27 2.71 8.23 -5.66
C LEU A 27 1.41 8.75 -5.05
N VAL A 28 0.52 9.34 -5.84
CA VAL A 28 -0.72 9.95 -5.34
C VAL A 28 -1.79 8.91 -5.03
N LEU A 29 -1.91 7.86 -5.85
CA LEU A 29 -3.00 6.88 -5.76
C LEU A 29 -2.64 5.66 -4.91
N VAL A 30 -1.35 5.37 -4.70
CA VAL A 30 -0.90 4.22 -3.92
C VAL A 30 -0.12 4.67 -2.69
N VAL A 31 0.97 5.42 -2.89
CA VAL A 31 1.90 5.72 -1.79
C VAL A 31 1.28 6.69 -0.78
N PHE A 32 0.66 7.77 -1.25
CA PHE A 32 -0.01 8.75 -0.40
C PHE A 32 -1.11 8.14 0.49
N PRO A 33 -2.08 7.35 -0.03
CA PRO A 33 -3.09 6.74 0.84
C PRO A 33 -2.51 5.71 1.81
N ILE A 34 -1.41 5.03 1.49
CA ILE A 34 -0.71 4.15 2.46
C ILE A 34 -0.23 4.96 3.67
N PHE A 35 0.42 6.11 3.43
CA PHE A 35 0.86 6.98 4.52
C PHE A 35 -0.31 7.57 5.32
N GLN A 36 -1.42 7.91 4.66
CA GLN A 36 -2.62 8.38 5.34
C GLN A 36 -3.23 7.30 6.22
N SER A 37 -3.35 6.07 5.71
CA SER A 37 -3.83 4.93 6.48
C SER A 37 -2.94 4.64 7.70
N ALA A 38 -1.61 4.70 7.51
CA ALA A 38 -0.66 4.56 8.61
C ALA A 38 -0.75 5.71 9.63
N ARG A 39 -1.09 6.92 9.20
CA ARG A 39 -1.36 8.03 10.11
C ARG A 39 -2.66 7.81 10.87
N TYR A 40 -3.73 7.41 10.18
CA TYR A 40 -5.05 7.19 10.79
C TYR A 40 -5.07 6.04 11.78
N SER A 41 -4.27 4.99 11.57
CA SER A 41 -4.17 3.87 12.52
C SER A 41 -3.63 4.29 13.90
N LEU A 42 -2.98 5.46 14.01
CA LEU A 42 -2.49 6.03 15.27
C LEU A 42 -3.51 6.92 15.99
N TYR A 43 -4.71 7.10 15.40
CA TYR A 43 -5.77 7.92 15.96
C TYR A 43 -7.01 7.06 16.22
N SER A 44 -7.78 7.44 17.23
CA SER A 44 -9.12 6.92 17.44
C SER A 44 -10.07 7.74 16.57
N TRP A 45 -10.45 7.19 15.42
CA TRP A 45 -11.31 7.85 14.44
C TRP A 45 -12.37 6.88 13.94
N ASP A 46 -13.61 7.31 13.99
CA ASP A 46 -14.81 6.56 13.57
C ASP A 46 -15.19 6.83 12.10
N GLY A 47 -14.34 7.54 11.36
CA GLY A 47 -14.60 7.92 9.97
C GLY A 47 -15.41 9.21 9.82
N LEU A 48 -15.91 9.78 10.92
CA LEU A 48 -16.73 10.98 10.92
C LEU A 48 -15.99 12.14 11.59
N GLY A 49 -16.09 13.33 10.99
CA GLY A 49 -15.47 14.53 11.54
C GLY A 49 -13.93 14.52 11.54
N PRO A 50 -13.30 15.51 12.19
CA PRO A 50 -11.86 15.71 12.14
C PRO A 50 -11.08 14.69 12.99
N LEU A 51 -9.87 14.36 12.52
CA LEU A 51 -8.92 13.49 13.20
C LEU A 51 -8.36 14.20 14.46
N SER A 52 -9.01 14.00 15.61
CA SER A 52 -8.75 14.80 16.81
C SER A 52 -8.07 14.03 17.95
N ARG A 53 -8.29 12.72 18.05
CA ARG A 53 -7.79 11.90 19.18
C ARG A 53 -6.61 11.01 18.76
N PHE A 54 -5.38 11.48 19.00
CA PHE A 54 -4.19 10.64 18.84
C PHE A 54 -4.08 9.64 20.00
N VAL A 55 -3.98 8.35 19.67
CA VAL A 55 -3.90 7.24 20.66
C VAL A 55 -2.62 6.42 20.50
N GLY A 56 -1.74 6.79 19.56
CA GLY A 56 -0.49 6.09 19.32
C GLY A 56 -0.73 4.63 18.90
N LEU A 57 -0.18 3.67 19.65
CA LEU A 57 -0.28 2.25 19.32
C LEU A 57 -1.43 1.51 20.02
N GLU A 58 -2.32 2.24 20.72
CA GLU A 58 -3.42 1.63 21.48
C GLU A 58 -4.32 0.76 20.59
N ASN A 59 -4.73 1.27 19.42
CA ASN A 59 -5.52 0.51 18.43
C ASN A 59 -4.88 -0.86 18.07
N TYR A 60 -3.55 -0.91 17.97
CA TYR A 60 -2.84 -2.15 17.66
C TYR A 60 -2.89 -3.14 18.84
N ARG A 61 -2.73 -2.64 20.06
CA ARG A 61 -2.87 -3.46 21.27
C ARG A 61 -4.29 -4.01 21.39
N ASP A 62 -5.30 -3.20 21.10
CA ASP A 62 -6.70 -3.61 21.18
C ASP A 62 -7.00 -4.76 20.21
N ILE A 63 -6.62 -4.60 18.94
CA ILE A 63 -6.79 -5.63 17.90
C ILE A 63 -6.04 -6.93 18.26
N LEU A 64 -4.82 -6.81 18.79
CA LEU A 64 -4.04 -8.00 19.18
C LEU A 64 -4.64 -8.77 20.35
N ASN A 65 -5.50 -8.14 21.16
CA ASN A 65 -6.24 -8.81 22.24
C ASN A 65 -7.68 -9.18 21.87
N ASP A 66 -8.13 -8.88 20.64
CA ASP A 66 -9.49 -9.13 20.19
C ASP A 66 -9.65 -10.56 19.65
N ALA A 67 -10.48 -11.36 20.32
CA ALA A 67 -10.78 -12.74 19.92
C ALA A 67 -11.49 -12.82 18.55
N VAL A 68 -12.32 -11.84 18.21
CA VAL A 68 -13.04 -11.79 16.93
C VAL A 68 -12.05 -11.53 15.79
N PHE A 69 -11.06 -10.66 16.01
CA PHE A 69 -9.97 -10.44 15.08
C PHE A 69 -9.20 -11.75 14.80
N TRP A 70 -8.76 -12.45 15.85
CA TRP A 70 -8.01 -13.70 15.68
C TRP A 70 -8.81 -14.81 15.01
N GLN A 71 -10.10 -14.92 15.32
CA GLN A 71 -10.98 -15.87 14.64
C GLN A 71 -11.09 -15.55 13.14
N SER A 72 -11.29 -14.28 12.80
CA SER A 72 -11.39 -13.81 11.41
C SER A 72 -10.05 -13.98 10.66
N PHE A 73 -8.93 -13.67 11.32
CA PHE A 73 -7.59 -13.86 10.79
C PHE A 73 -7.31 -15.35 10.48
N LYS A 74 -7.63 -16.25 11.41
CA LYS A 74 -7.50 -17.70 11.20
C LYS A 74 -8.34 -18.17 10.02
N ASN A 75 -9.60 -17.73 9.93
CA ASN A 75 -10.47 -18.05 8.80
C ASN A 75 -9.89 -17.55 7.47
N ASN A 76 -9.35 -16.33 7.45
CA ASN A 76 -8.72 -15.76 6.26
C ASN A 76 -7.47 -16.56 5.83
N MET A 77 -6.62 -16.96 6.78
CA MET A 77 -5.45 -17.79 6.51
C MET A 77 -5.81 -19.16 5.96
N ILE A 78 -6.89 -19.78 6.46
CA ILE A 78 -7.43 -21.03 5.89
C ILE A 78 -7.82 -20.82 4.43
N VAL A 79 -8.55 -19.74 4.12
CA VAL A 79 -8.93 -19.41 2.74
C VAL A 79 -7.71 -19.18 1.85
N VAL A 80 -6.73 -18.41 2.30
CA VAL A 80 -5.48 -18.16 1.53
C VAL A 80 -4.73 -19.45 1.26
N PHE A 81 -4.57 -20.31 2.26
CA PHE A 81 -3.88 -21.59 2.12
C PHE A 81 -4.55 -22.48 1.08
N PHE A 82 -5.86 -22.69 1.17
CA PHE A 82 -6.59 -23.48 0.17
C PHE A 82 -6.61 -22.82 -1.21
N SER A 83 -6.66 -21.48 -1.27
CA SER A 83 -6.59 -20.74 -2.53
C SER A 83 -5.27 -21.01 -3.24
N LEU A 84 -4.14 -20.91 -2.54
CA LEU A 84 -2.82 -21.16 -3.14
C LEU A 84 -2.66 -22.62 -3.59
N ILE A 85 -3.09 -23.58 -2.76
CA ILE A 85 -3.00 -25.01 -3.09
C ILE A 85 -3.91 -25.40 -4.26
N THR A 86 -5.06 -24.76 -4.42
CA THR A 86 -5.99 -25.07 -5.51
C THR A 86 -5.60 -24.32 -6.80
N GLN A 87 -5.16 -23.07 -6.68
CA GLN A 87 -4.81 -22.24 -7.84
C GLN A 87 -3.49 -22.66 -8.48
N MET A 88 -2.47 -23.09 -7.71
CA MET A 88 -1.20 -23.51 -8.29
C MET A 88 -1.35 -24.70 -9.25
N PRO A 89 -1.97 -25.85 -8.88
CA PRO A 89 -2.20 -26.95 -9.81
C PRO A 89 -3.17 -26.63 -10.95
N ALA A 90 -4.07 -25.66 -10.78
CA ALA A 90 -4.98 -25.24 -11.84
C ALA A 90 -4.31 -24.30 -12.87
N ALA A 91 -3.18 -23.68 -12.52
CA ALA A 91 -2.44 -22.76 -13.36
C ALA A 91 -1.29 -23.40 -14.16
N VAL A 92 -0.88 -24.63 -13.81
CA VAL A 92 0.12 -25.43 -14.54
C VAL A 92 -0.58 -26.50 -15.36
#